data_AF-A0A8J3V9A0-F1
#
_entry.id   AF-A0A8J3V9A0-F1
#
_cell.length_a   1.000
_cell.length_b   1.000
_cell.length_c   1.000
_cell.angle_alpha   90.00
_cell.angle_beta   90.00
_cell.angle_gamma   90.00
#
_symmetry.space_group_name_H-M   'P 1'
#
loop_
_entity.id
_entity.type
_entity.pdbx_description
1 polymer ?
#
loop_
_entity_poly.entity_id
_entity_poly.type
_entity_poly.pdbx_seq_one_letter_code
_entity_poly.pdbx_strand_id
1 'polypeptide(L)' 'MSAGRTRVRLVHPLIGPIELECETLFTADADQRLVVFTAPPGTDHVTHLGLLRVLGSERFGIVTAAGDR' A
#
# COMPACT_ATOMS: atom_id res chain seq x y z
N MET A 1 -20.31 -2.76 -14.50
CA MET A 1 -19.11 -2.60 -13.66
C MET A 1 -18.50 -3.98 -13.47
N SER A 2 -17.28 -4.18 -13.95
CA SER A 2 -16.50 -5.39 -13.70
C SER A 2 -15.47 -5.13 -12.61
N ALA A 3 -15.02 -6.19 -11.94
CA ALA A 3 -14.03 -6.13 -10.86
C ALA A 3 -12.90 -7.13 -11.12
N GLY A 4 -11.66 -6.72 -10.86
CA GLY A 4 -10.47 -7.57 -10.86
C GLY A 4 -9.77 -7.53 -9.51
N ARG A 5 -9.33 -8.68 -8.98
CA ARG A 5 -8.68 -8.77 -7.67
C ARG A 5 -7.25 -9.27 -7.81
N THR A 6 -6.33 -8.64 -7.09
CA THR A 6 -4.92 -9.04 -7.03
C THR A 6 -4.34 -8.82 -5.64
N ARG A 7 -3.17 -9.42 -5.37
CA ARG A 7 -2.43 -9.27 -4.11
C ARG A 7 -1.09 -8.65 -4.40
N VAL A 8 -0.73 -7.62 -3.64
CA VAL A 8 0.52 -6.87 -3.79
C VAL A 8 1.34 -7.02 -2.52
N ARG A 9 2.63 -7.27 -2.68
CA ARG A 9 3.61 -7.33 -1.60
C ARG A 9 4.73 -6.36 -1.90
N LEU A 10 5.03 -5.48 -0.95
CA LEU A 10 6.07 -4.46 -1.08
C LEU A 10 6.82 -4.29 0.23
N VAL A 11 8.00 -3.69 0.17
CA VAL A 11 8.77 -3.33 1.36
C VAL A 11 8.84 -1.81 1.42
N HIS A 12 8.18 -1.21 2.40
CA HIS A 12 8.24 0.23 2.64
C HIS A 12 9.46 0.55 3.51
N PRO A 13 10.26 1.57 3.18
CA PRO A 13 11.55 1.83 3.86
C PRO A 13 11.43 2.09 5.37
N LEU A 14 10.29 2.64 5.83
CA LEU A 14 10.08 2.96 7.25
C LEU A 14 9.16 1.98 7.99
N ILE A 15 8.33 1.20 7.27
CA ILE A 15 7.33 0.32 7.88
C ILE A 15 7.76 -1.16 7.74
N GLY A 16 8.60 -1.48 6.75
CA GLY A 16 8.98 -2.85 6.43
C GLY A 16 8.00 -3.51 5.46
N PRO A 17 7.86 -4.85 5.48
CA PRO A 17 7.02 -5.58 4.54
C PRO A 17 5.53 -5.28 4.75
N ILE A 18 4.84 -5.01 3.64
CA ILE A 18 3.41 -4.72 3.62
C ILE A 18 2.77 -5.57 2.54
N GLU A 19 1.62 -6.12 2.88
CA GLU A 19 0.79 -6.85 1.95
C GLU A 19 -0.59 -6.22 1.85
N LEU A 20 -1.05 -6.06 0.62
CA LEU A 20 -2.32 -5.42 0.30
C LEU A 20 -3.14 -6.32 -0.64
N GLU A 21 -4.44 -6.34 -0.41
CA GLU A 21 -5.41 -6.77 -1.41
C GLU A 21 -5.79 -5.56 -2.26
N CYS A 22 -5.84 -5.76 -3.57
CA CYS A 22 -6.12 -4.71 -4.53
C CYS A 22 -7.33 -5.13 -5.36
N GLU A 23 -8.36 -4.28 -5.34
CA GLU A 23 -9.56 -4.44 -6.17
C GLU A 23 -9.61 -3.32 -7.20
N THR A 24 -9.66 -3.69 -8.47
CA THR A 24 -9.82 -2.75 -9.58
C THR A 24 -11.25 -2.83 -10.09
N LEU A 25 -11.98 -1.73 -9.97
CA LEU A 25 -13.35 -1.57 -10.44
C LEU A 25 -13.34 -0.76 -11.73
N PHE A 26 -13.97 -1.28 -12.78
CA PHE A 26 -14.03 -0.63 -14.09
C PHE A 26 -15.39 0.04 -14.31
N THR A 27 -15.39 1.23 -14.91
CA THR A 27 -16.60 1.87 -15.44
C THR A 27 -17.17 1.03 -16.59
N ALA A 28 -18.44 1.26 -16.94
CA ALA A 28 -19.10 0.51 -18.01
C ALA A 28 -18.36 0.65 -19.35
N ASP A 29 -17.83 1.83 -19.64
CA ASP A 29 -17.10 2.15 -20.87
C ASP A 29 -15.59 1.87 -20.75
N ALA A 30 -15.12 1.41 -19.58
CA ALA A 30 -13.72 1.09 -19.26
C ALA A 30 -12.71 2.25 -19.47
N ASP A 31 -13.20 3.48 -19.56
CA ASP A 31 -12.43 4.71 -19.67
C ASP A 31 -11.81 5.16 -18.34
N GLN A 32 -12.39 4.71 -17.23
CA GLN A 32 -11.91 4.97 -15.88
C GLN A 32 -11.85 3.67 -15.07
N ARG A 33 -10.93 3.66 -14.10
CA ARG A 33 -10.82 2.58 -13.12
C ARG A 33 -10.58 3.14 -11.73
N LEU A 34 -11.28 2.59 -10.75
CA LEU A 34 -11.01 2.81 -9.33
C LEU A 34 -10.17 1.64 -8.82
N VAL A 35 -9.05 1.93 -8.17
CA VAL A 35 -8.23 0.91 -7.51
C VAL A 35 -8.34 1.11 -6.01
N VAL A 36 -8.85 0.09 -5.33
CA VAL A 36 -9.02 0.08 -3.87
C VAL A 36 -7.95 -0.82 -3.27
N PHE A 37 -7.13 -0.24 -2.38
CA PHE A 37 -6.16 -0.98 -1.59
C PHE A 37 -6.71 -1.23 -0.19
N THR A 38 -6.74 -2.49 0.21
CA THR A 38 -7.10 -2.92 1.57
C THR A 38 -6.00 -3.80 2.13
N ALA A 39 -5.95 -3.90 3.47
CA ALA A 39 -5.10 -4.88 4.13
C ALA A 39 -5.89 -6.18 4.38
N PRO A 40 -5.26 -7.35 4.31
CA PRO A 40 -5.89 -8.60 4.75
C PRO A 40 -6.40 -8.48 6.20
N PRO A 41 -7.67 -8.83 6.47
CA PRO A 41 -8.25 -8.68 7.80
C PRO A 41 -7.56 -9.58 8.83
N GLY A 42 -7.44 -9.11 10.07
CA GLY A 42 -6.81 -9.85 11.16
C GLY A 42 -5.27 -9.93 11.08
N THR A 43 -4.65 -9.12 10.21
CA THR A 43 -3.18 -9.03 10.09
C THR A 43 -2.67 -7.66 10.54
N ASP A 44 -1.39 -7.60 10.92
CA ASP A 44 -0.71 -6.33 11.25
C ASP A 44 -0.62 -5.37 10.06
N HIS A 45 -0.89 -5.86 8.83
CA HIS A 45 -0.94 -5.04 7.64
C HIS A 45 -2.06 -3.99 7.68
N VAL A 46 -3.11 -4.18 8.49
CA VAL A 46 -4.15 -3.16 8.74
C VAL A 46 -3.52 -1.92 9.37
N THR A 47 -2.68 -2.12 10.38
CA THR A 47 -1.93 -1.04 11.03
C THR A 47 -0.92 -0.42 10.07
N HIS A 48 -0.21 -1.24 9.28
CA HIS A 48 0.75 -0.74 8.28
C HIS A 48 0.07 0.14 7.22
N LEU A 49 -1.13 -0.23 6.76
CA LEU A 49 -1.91 0.59 5.82
C LEU A 49 -2.34 1.92 6.45
N GLY A 50 -2.69 1.92 7.75
CA GLY A 50 -2.92 3.15 8.50
C GLY A 50 -1.68 4.06 8.56
N LEU A 51 -0.50 3.49 8.82
CA LEU A 51 0.76 4.23 8.84
C LEU A 51 1.12 4.80 7.45
N LEU A 52 0.87 4.06 6.37
CA LEU A 52 1.08 4.56 5.00
C LEU A 52 0.27 5.83 4.72
N ARG A 53 -0.93 5.99 5.29
CA ARG A 53 -1.73 7.20 5.13
C ARG A 53 -1.07 8.43 5.78
N VAL A 54 -0.36 8.22 6.89
CA VAL A 54 0.39 9.29 7.59
C VAL A 54 1.68 9.58 6.85
N LEU A 55 2.53 8.57 6.64
CA LEU A 55 3.84 8.72 6.01
C LEU A 55 3.77 9.09 4.52
N GLY A 56 2.67 8.78 3.83
CA GLY A 56 2.47 9.17 2.43
C GLY A 56 2.11 10.64 2.25
N SER A 57 1.67 11.32 3.32
CA SER A 57 1.31 12.74 3.29
C SER A 57 2.48 13.65 3.70
N GLU A 58 3.52 13.10 4.34
CA GLU A 58 4.65 13.84 4.89
C GLU A 58 6.00 13.22 4.47
N ARG A 59 7.00 14.04 4.12
CA ARG A 59 8.32 13.54 3.70
C ARG A 59 9.22 13.31 4.91
N PHE A 60 9.34 12.06 5.34
CA PHE A 60 10.33 11.65 6.34
C PHE A 60 11.57 11.10 5.65
N GLY A 61 12.70 11.80 5.79
CA GLY A 61 13.99 11.34 5.28
C GLY A 61 14.43 10.06 6.01
N ILE A 62 14.98 9.10 5.26
CA ILE A 62 15.58 7.90 5.82
C ILE A 62 16.95 8.28 6.38
N VAL A 63 17.13 8.21 7.70
CA VAL A 63 18.49 8.23 8.28
C VAL A 63 19.08 6.85 8.10
N THR A 64 19.91 6.69 7.08
CA THR A 64 20.80 5.53 6.99
C THR A 64 21.93 5.81 7.97
N ALA A 65 22.04 5.00 9.03
CA ALA A 65 23.28 4.94 9.81
C ALA A 65 24.36 4.41 8.86
N ALA A 66 25.06 5.33 8.20
CA ALA A 66 26.23 5.02 7.42
C ALA A 66 27.23 4.36 8.36
N GLY A 67 27.57 3.10 8.06
CA GLY A 67 28.59 2.36 8.79
C GLY A 67 29.86 3.18 8.91
N ASP A 68 30.29 3.33 10.15
CA ASP A 68 31.60 3.78 10.60
C ASP A 68 32.68 3.13 9.73
N ARG A 69 33.52 3.96 9.10
CA ARG A 69 34.67 3.51 8.32
C ARG A 69 35.88 3.40 9.24
#